data_AF-A0A7V0J384-F1
#
_entry.id   AF-A0A7V0J384-F1
#
_cell.length_a   1.000
_cell.length_b   1.000
_cell.length_c   1.000
_cell.angle_alpha   90.00
_cell.angle_beta   90.00
_cell.angle_gamma   90.00
#
_symmetry.space_group_name_H-M   'P 1'
#
loop_
_entity.id
_entity.type
_entity.pdbx_description
1 polymer ?
#
loop_
_entity_poly.entity_id
_entity_poly.type
_entity_poly.pdbx_seq_one_letter_code
_entity_poly.pdbx_strand_id
1 'polypeptide(L)' 'MRGESGRHPQVGVVYPGTWAAFLKWFPDDPLCVEFLERLRWPDGFVCPLCG' A
#
# COMPACT_ATOMS: atom_id res chain seq x y z
N MET A 1 29.46 -0.75 0.22
CA MET A 1 28.31 -1.69 0.28
C MET A 1 27.17 -1.04 -0.50
N ARG A 2 26.56 -1.79 -1.43
CA ARG A 2 25.40 -1.39 -2.26
C ARG A 2 24.21 -1.03 -1.34
N GLY A 3 23.23 -0.19 -1.68
CA GLY A 3 22.83 0.36 -2.95
C GLY A 3 21.72 1.42 -2.79
N GLU A 4 21.55 2.16 -3.87
CA GLU A 4 20.37 2.91 -4.33
C GLU A 4 19.30 3.31 -3.31
N SER A 5 19.34 4.58 -2.90
CA SER A 5 18.25 5.31 -2.27
C SER A 5 17.14 5.62 -3.27
N GLY A 6 16.50 4.59 -3.82
CA GLY A 6 15.35 4.72 -4.71
C GLY A 6 14.05 4.80 -3.91
N ARG A 7 13.74 5.97 -3.33
CA ARG A 7 12.41 6.38 -2.81
C ARG A 7 11.46 5.22 -2.41
N HIS A 8 11.86 4.42 -1.42
CA HIS A 8 10.99 3.35 -0.94
C HIS A 8 9.77 3.96 -0.23
N PRO A 9 8.56 3.40 -0.43
CA PRO A 9 7.38 3.84 0.28
C PRO A 9 7.65 3.82 1.80
N GLN A 10 7.44 4.96 2.45
CA GLN A 10 7.74 5.12 3.87
C GLN A 10 6.70 4.40 4.74
N VAL A 11 7.21 3.44 5.49
CA VAL A 11 6.50 2.76 6.57
C VAL A 11 5.89 3.79 7.54
N GLY A 12 4.58 3.72 7.76
CA GLY A 12 3.81 4.63 8.63
C GLY A 12 3.26 5.88 7.94
N VAL A 13 3.70 6.19 6.71
CA VAL A 13 3.19 7.31 5.89
C VAL A 13 2.33 6.79 4.75
N VAL A 14 2.76 5.71 4.09
CA VAL A 14 2.07 5.14 2.93
C VAL A 14 1.56 3.71 3.15
N TYR A 15 2.01 3.00 4.19
CA TYR A 15 1.45 1.72 4.62
C TYR A 15 1.84 1.41 6.07
N PRO A 16 1.06 0.61 6.83
CA PRO A 16 1.37 0.29 8.23
C PRO A 16 2.63 -0.57 8.35
N GLY A 17 3.52 -0.20 9.27
CA GLY A 17 4.78 -0.90 9.55
C GLY A 17 4.77 -1.95 10.63
N THR A 18 3.69 -1.97 11.40
CA THR A 18 3.54 -2.85 12.56
C THR A 18 2.13 -3.40 12.56
N TRP A 19 1.95 -4.55 13.20
CA TRP A 19 0.64 -5.17 13.34
C TRP A 19 -0.38 -4.27 14.05
N ALA A 20 0.04 -3.54 15.09
CA ALA A 20 -0.83 -2.60 15.78
C ALA A 20 -1.24 -1.41 14.88
N ALA A 21 -0.34 -0.90 14.04
CA ALA A 21 -0.68 0.14 13.08
C ALA A 21 -1.62 -0.37 11.99
N PHE A 22 -1.45 -1.63 11.55
CA PHE A 22 -2.36 -2.27 10.60
C PHE A 22 -3.77 -2.36 11.14
N LEU A 23 -3.96 -2.88 12.35
CA LEU A 23 -5.28 -2.96 13.00
C LEU A 23 -5.91 -1.58 13.25
N LYS A 24 -5.09 -0.55 13.48
CA LYS A 24 -5.58 0.83 13.61
C LYS A 24 -6.04 1.43 12.28
N TRP A 25 -5.37 1.07 11.18
CA TRP A 25 -5.68 1.56 9.84
C TRP A 25 -6.84 0.80 9.20
N PHE A 26 -6.95 -0.50 9.48
CA PHE A 26 -7.95 -1.39 8.92
C PHE A 26 -8.72 -2.08 10.07
N PRO A 27 -9.66 -1.36 10.71
CA PRO A 27 -10.54 -1.97 11.69
C PRO A 27 -11.53 -2.95 11.02
N ASP A 28 -11.87 -2.71 9.74
CA ASP A 28 -12.82 -3.49 8.98
C ASP A 28 -12.24 -3.95 7.64
N ASP A 29 -12.59 -5.17 7.22
CA ASP A 29 -12.14 -5.77 5.96
C ASP A 29 -12.46 -4.91 4.71
N PRO A 30 -13.62 -4.23 4.59
CA PRO A 30 -13.91 -3.37 3.44
C PRO A 30 -12.92 -2.21 3.27
N LEU A 31 -12.45 -1.61 4.37
CA LEU A 31 -11.46 -0.52 4.32
C LEU A 31 -10.08 -1.02 3.86
N CYS A 32 -9.73 -2.26 4.20
CA CYS A 32 -8.53 -2.92 3.71
C CYS A 32 -8.60 -3.11 2.20
N VAL A 33 -9.73 -3.62 1.70
CA VAL A 33 -9.94 -3.86 0.26
C VAL A 33 -9.91 -2.54 -0.52
N GLU A 34 -10.64 -1.51 -0.09
CA GLU A 34 -10.66 -0.21 -0.77
C GLU A 34 -9.26 0.43 -0.82
N PHE A 35 -8.48 0.31 0.26
CA PHE A 35 -7.10 0.78 0.28
C PHE A 35 -6.21 0.03 -0.71
N LEU A 36 -6.33 -1.31 -0.79
CA LEU A 36 -5.56 -2.12 -1.73
C LEU A 36 -5.95 -1.83 -3.18
N GLU A 37 -7.23 -1.61 -3.45
CA GLU A 37 -7.72 -1.24 -4.78
C GLU A 37 -7.08 0.08 -5.23
N ARG A 38 -7.13 1.12 -4.40
CA ARG A 38 -6.52 2.41 -4.70
C ARG A 38 -5.00 2.34 -4.86
N LEU A 39 -4.34 1.48 -4.07
CA LEU A 39 -2.89 1.31 -4.12
C LEU A 39 -2.45 0.60 -5.42
N ARG A 40 -3.21 -0.42 -5.83
CA ARG A 40 -2.88 -1.26 -6.99
C ARG A 40 -3.34 -0.65 -8.31
N TRP A 41 -4.41 0.14 -8.27
CA TRP A 41 -5.14 0.65 -9.43
C TRP A 41 -5.55 2.12 -9.25
N PRO A 42 -4.58 3.06 -9.19
CA PRO A 42 -4.89 4.48 -9.00
C PRO A 42 -5.73 5.08 -10.14
N ASP A 43 -5.56 4.56 -11.36
CA ASP A 43 -6.24 5.04 -12.58
C ASP A 43 -7.35 4.08 -13.08
N GLY A 44 -7.77 3.12 -12.23
CA GLY A 44 -8.78 2.11 -12.55
C GLY A 44 -8.23 0.68 -12.60
N PHE A 45 -9.13 -0.32 -12.56
CA PHE A 45 -8.81 -1.76 -12.49
C PHE A 45 -8.19 -2.26 -13.80
N VAL A 46 -6.96 -1.87 -14.06
CA VAL A 46 -6.18 -2.21 -15.25
C VAL A 46 -4.85 -2.77 -14.78
N CYS A 47 -4.44 -3.91 -15.30
CA CYS A 47 -3.16 -4.47 -14.89
C CYS A 47 -2.03 -3.56 -15.39
N PRO A 48 -1.20 -2.95 -14.52
CA PRO A 48 -0.13 -2.04 -14.96
C PRO A 48 0.97 -2.76 -15.77
N LEU A 49 0.96 -4.10 -15.78
CA LEU A 49 1.91 -4.92 -16.52
C LEU A 49 1.40 -5.36 -17.90
N CYS A 50 0.10 -5.49 -18.12
CA CYS A 50 -0.43 -6.04 -19.39
C CYS A 50 -1.59 -5.27 -20.02
N GLY A 51 -2.29 -4.39 -19.29
CA GLY A 51 -3.51 -3.76 -19.76
C GLY A 51 -4.68 -4.73 -19.74
#